data_AF-A0A7K3ZT76-F1
#
_entry.id   AF-A0A7K3ZT76-F1
#
_cell.length_a   1.000
_cell.length_b   1.000
_cell.length_c   1.000
_cell.angle_alpha   90.00
_cell.angle_beta   90.00
_cell.angle_gamma   90.00
#
_symmetry.space_group_name_H-M   'P 1'
#
loop_
_entity.id
_entity.type
_entity.pdbx_description
1 polymer ?
#
loop_
_entity_poly.entity_id
_entity_poly.type
_entity_poly.pdbx_seq_one_letter_code
_entity_poly.pdbx_strand_id
1 'polypeptide(L)'
;MSIISNMEIAILGLICEKPMHGYEIEKTIEDRNMRHWTEISLPSIYKILKKLEEKELIKSAIKLSKNNVAQKIYTATENGQTALKNSLIDILSNVEKTTWRIDLAIANLCFLNKQERQEALKKYIQSIDEAISVYESVERYFQEHNYPQSDHALATRPIMHLRTEKEWAKQFMEIGEKDE
;
A
#
# COMPACT_ATOMS: atom_id res chain seq x y z
N MET A 1 -1.32 17.67 -7.08
CA MET A 1 -2.52 16.80 -7.07
C MET A 1 -2.39 15.86 -8.25
N SER A 2 -1.97 14.62 -7.96
CA SER A 2 -1.93 13.53 -8.94
C SER A 2 -3.29 13.38 -9.65
N ILE A 3 -3.27 13.32 -10.99
CA ILE A 3 -4.44 13.15 -11.87
C ILE A 3 -5.09 11.76 -11.69
N ILE A 4 -4.36 10.82 -11.07
CA ILE A 4 -4.76 9.43 -10.86
C ILE A 4 -4.57 9.02 -9.39
N SER A 5 -5.44 8.14 -8.91
CA SER A 5 -5.45 7.64 -7.53
C SER A 5 -4.32 6.63 -7.26
N ASN A 6 -4.01 6.39 -5.97
CA ASN A 6 -2.97 5.43 -5.56
C ASN A 6 -3.19 4.02 -6.15
N MET A 7 -4.42 3.54 -6.19
CA MET A 7 -4.76 2.25 -6.80
C MET A 7 -4.58 2.26 -8.33
N GLU A 8 -4.90 3.38 -8.99
CA GLU A 8 -4.65 3.54 -10.44
C GLU A 8 -3.15 3.57 -10.74
N ILE A 9 -2.34 4.25 -9.93
CA ILE A 9 -0.87 4.27 -10.03
C ILE A 9 -0.31 2.85 -9.92
N ALA A 10 -0.77 2.08 -8.93
CA ALA A 10 -0.28 0.73 -8.71
C ALA A 10 -0.58 -0.21 -9.90
N ILE A 11 -1.80 -0.21 -10.43
CA ILE A 11 -2.16 -1.03 -11.60
C ILE A 11 -1.49 -0.53 -12.88
N LEU A 12 -1.45 0.79 -13.10
CA LEU A 12 -0.80 1.37 -14.28
C LEU A 12 0.70 1.09 -14.30
N GLY A 13 1.36 1.10 -13.13
CA GLY A 13 2.76 0.70 -12.98
C GLY A 13 3.04 -0.70 -13.55
N LEU A 14 2.23 -1.69 -13.17
CA LEU A 14 2.35 -3.06 -13.70
C LEU A 14 2.19 -3.12 -15.22
N ILE A 15 1.20 -2.42 -15.76
CA ILE A 15 0.91 -2.42 -17.21
C ILE A 15 1.99 -1.64 -18.00
N CYS A 16 2.66 -0.67 -17.38
CA CYS A 16 3.78 0.05 -17.96
C CYS A 16 5.05 -0.83 -18.04
N GLU A 17 5.23 -1.81 -17.16
CA GLU A 17 6.34 -2.77 -17.26
C GLU A 17 6.20 -3.66 -18.50
N LYS A 18 4.97 -4.14 -18.76
CA LYS A 18 4.64 -4.94 -19.95
C LYS A 18 3.12 -5.02 -20.16
N PRO A 19 2.66 -5.31 -21.39
CA PRO A 19 1.28 -5.69 -21.61
C PRO A 19 0.89 -6.92 -20.76
N MET A 20 -0.26 -6.86 -20.09
CA MET A 20 -0.75 -7.93 -19.21
C MET A 20 -2.24 -8.17 -19.40
N HIS A 21 -2.70 -9.40 -19.21
CA HIS A 21 -4.12 -9.68 -18.99
C HIS A 21 -4.49 -9.66 -17.50
N GLY A 22 -5.80 -9.60 -17.18
CA GLY A 22 -6.29 -9.47 -15.81
C GLY A 22 -5.73 -10.51 -14.82
N TYR A 23 -5.61 -11.77 -15.24
CA TYR A 23 -5.01 -12.82 -14.40
C TYR A 23 -3.50 -12.63 -14.15
N GLU A 24 -2.72 -12.12 -15.11
CA GLU A 24 -1.30 -11.81 -14.88
C GLU A 24 -1.12 -10.66 -13.90
N ILE A 25 -2.01 -9.67 -13.97
CA ILE A 25 -2.03 -8.55 -13.01
C ILE A 25 -2.30 -9.09 -11.60
N GLU A 26 -3.33 -9.92 -11.43
CA GLU A 26 -3.63 -10.54 -10.14
C GLU A 26 -2.47 -11.38 -9.62
N LYS A 27 -1.89 -12.23 -10.47
CA LYS A 27 -0.74 -13.04 -10.09
C LYS A 27 0.45 -12.17 -9.66
N THR A 28 0.72 -11.08 -10.37
CA THR A 28 1.82 -10.17 -10.02
C THR A 28 1.57 -9.45 -8.68
N ILE A 29 0.31 -9.11 -8.38
CA ILE A 29 -0.10 -8.54 -7.09
C ILE A 29 0.14 -9.51 -5.94
N GLU A 30 -0.19 -10.79 -6.14
CA GLU A 30 0.09 -11.87 -5.17
C GLU A 30 1.60 -12.08 -5.01
N ASP A 31 2.32 -12.31 -6.12
CA ASP A 31 3.76 -12.61 -6.12
C ASP A 31 4.58 -11.48 -5.46
N ARG A 32 4.17 -10.21 -5.63
CA ARG A 32 4.85 -9.05 -5.03
C ARG A 32 4.28 -8.61 -3.68
N ASN A 33 3.39 -9.41 -3.09
CA ASN A 33 2.73 -9.11 -1.81
C ASN A 33 2.09 -7.71 -1.76
N MET A 34 1.61 -7.20 -2.89
CA MET A 34 1.17 -5.81 -3.03
C MET A 34 0.04 -5.44 -2.08
N ARG A 35 -0.75 -6.41 -1.63
CA ARG A 35 -1.86 -6.20 -0.69
C ARG A 35 -1.42 -5.78 0.71
N HIS A 36 -0.15 -6.01 1.06
CA HIS A 36 0.41 -5.57 2.34
C HIS A 36 0.82 -4.09 2.33
N TRP A 37 1.06 -3.51 1.15
CA TRP A 37 1.59 -2.15 1.00
C TRP A 37 0.77 -1.27 0.03
N THR A 38 -0.36 -1.78 -0.47
CA THR A 38 -1.34 -1.06 -1.29
C THR A 38 -2.76 -1.42 -0.88
N GLU A 39 -3.72 -0.56 -1.23
CA GLU A 39 -5.16 -0.77 -1.03
C GLU A 39 -5.81 -1.66 -2.11
N ILE A 40 -5.02 -2.34 -2.95
CA ILE A 40 -5.57 -3.13 -4.06
C ILE A 40 -6.22 -4.41 -3.54
N SER A 41 -7.48 -4.61 -3.94
CA SER A 41 -8.20 -5.88 -3.76
C SER A 41 -8.58 -6.49 -5.11
N LEU A 42 -8.77 -7.80 -5.17
CA LEU A 42 -9.19 -8.50 -6.39
C LEU A 42 -10.43 -7.85 -7.07
N PRO A 43 -11.51 -7.50 -6.35
CA PRO A 43 -12.67 -6.84 -6.95
C PRO A 43 -12.36 -5.45 -7.53
N SER A 44 -11.32 -4.77 -7.00
CA SER A 44 -10.95 -3.43 -7.45
C SER A 44 -10.21 -3.43 -8.78
N ILE A 45 -9.49 -4.50 -9.14
CA ILE A 45 -8.62 -4.54 -10.33
C ILE A 45 -9.40 -4.21 -11.61
N TYR A 46 -10.51 -4.91 -11.86
CA TYR A 46 -11.30 -4.71 -13.08
C TYR A 46 -11.95 -3.32 -13.13
N LYS A 47 -12.36 -2.79 -11.97
CA LYS A 47 -12.89 -1.42 -11.86
C LYS A 47 -11.81 -0.38 -12.17
N ILE A 48 -10.59 -0.60 -11.71
CA ILE A 48 -9.45 0.28 -11.98
C ILE A 48 -9.07 0.21 -13.46
N LEU A 49 -8.99 -0.99 -14.04
CA LEU A 49 -8.71 -1.17 -15.48
C LEU A 49 -9.72 -0.42 -16.34
N LYS A 50 -11.01 -0.54 -16.03
CA LYS A 50 -12.06 0.19 -16.75
C LYS A 50 -11.86 1.71 -16.66
N LYS A 51 -11.55 2.24 -15.47
CA LYS A 51 -11.27 3.67 -15.29
C LYS A 51 -10.03 4.13 -16.06
N LEU A 52 -8.97 3.33 -16.08
CA LEU A 52 -7.75 3.63 -16.83
C LEU A 52 -8.02 3.63 -18.35
N GLU A 53 -8.89 2.76 -18.85
CA GLU A 53 -9.35 2.78 -20.25
C GLU A 53 -10.20 4.03 -20.55
N GLU A 54 -11.15 4.37 -19.69
CA GLU A 54 -12.00 5.58 -19.81
C GLU A 54 -11.17 6.88 -19.81
N LYS A 55 -10.04 6.88 -19.10
CA LYS A 55 -9.06 7.98 -19.08
C LYS A 55 -8.04 7.93 -20.22
N GLU A 56 -8.15 6.95 -21.13
CA GLU A 56 -7.21 6.72 -22.24
C GLU A 56 -5.74 6.49 -21.81
N LEU A 57 -5.53 6.07 -20.56
CA LEU A 57 -4.20 5.79 -20.00
C LEU A 57 -3.72 4.38 -20.35
N ILE A 58 -4.68 3.48 -20.59
CA ILE A 58 -4.42 2.16 -21.16
C ILE A 58 -5.37 1.91 -22.32
N LYS A 59 -4.97 1.01 -23.21
CA LYS A 59 -5.82 0.42 -24.25
C LYS A 59 -5.86 -1.08 -24.09
N SER A 60 -6.86 -1.72 -24.68
CA SER A 60 -6.95 -3.18 -24.67
C SER A 60 -7.17 -3.76 -26.05
N ALA A 61 -6.75 -5.02 -26.20
CA ALA A 61 -7.01 -5.84 -27.38
C ALA A 61 -7.32 -7.27 -26.95
N ILE A 62 -8.21 -7.94 -27.69
CA ILE A 62 -8.44 -9.37 -27.51
C ILE A 62 -7.33 -10.14 -28.23
N LYS A 63 -6.64 -11.02 -27.51
CA LYS A 63 -5.68 -11.97 -28.06
C LYS A 63 -6.06 -13.39 -27.65
N LEU A 64 -5.82 -14.35 -28.53
CA LEU A 64 -5.95 -15.77 -28.19
C LEU A 64 -4.69 -16.24 -27.46
N SER A 65 -4.88 -16.93 -26.34
CA SER A 65 -3.79 -17.63 -25.65
C SER A 65 -3.31 -18.84 -26.46
N LYS A 66 -2.22 -19.48 -26.02
CA LYS A 66 -1.72 -20.74 -26.60
C LYS A 66 -2.76 -21.86 -26.61
N ASN A 67 -3.75 -21.80 -25.72
CA ASN A 67 -4.83 -22.78 -25.59
C ASN A 67 -6.13 -22.32 -26.27
N ASN A 68 -6.07 -21.35 -27.20
CA ASN A 68 -7.24 -20.78 -27.91
C ASN A 68 -8.30 -20.13 -27.00
N VAL A 69 -7.91 -19.65 -25.82
CA VAL A 69 -8.80 -18.90 -24.94
C VAL A 69 -8.64 -17.41 -25.23
N ALA A 70 -9.75 -16.71 -25.48
CA ALA A 70 -9.75 -15.27 -25.67
C ALA A 70 -9.41 -14.54 -24.36
N GLN A 71 -8.38 -13.69 -24.40
CA GLN A 71 -7.93 -12.90 -23.28
C GLN A 71 -7.88 -11.42 -23.65
N LYS A 72 -8.38 -10.56 -22.77
CA LYS A 72 -8.26 -9.11 -22.90
C LYS A 72 -6.89 -8.68 -22.35
N ILE A 73 -6.01 -8.25 -23.24
CA ILE A 73 -4.66 -7.77 -22.94
C ILE A 73 -4.70 -6.26 -22.84
N TYR A 74 -4.19 -5.71 -21.74
CA TYR A 74 -4.07 -4.28 -21.52
C TYR A 74 -2.66 -3.81 -21.85
N THR A 75 -2.53 -2.59 -22.36
CA THR A 75 -1.25 -1.97 -22.71
C THR A 75 -1.31 -0.49 -22.40
N ALA A 76 -0.26 0.05 -21.75
CA ALA A 76 -0.18 1.47 -21.45
C ALA A 76 -0.08 2.32 -22.72
N THR A 77 -0.76 3.46 -22.74
CA THR A 77 -0.59 4.49 -23.78
C THR A 77 0.58 5.40 -23.42
N GLU A 78 0.99 6.28 -24.35
CA GLU A 78 1.98 7.33 -24.05
C GLU A 78 1.47 8.29 -22.97
N ASN A 79 0.16 8.60 -22.99
CA ASN A 79 -0.51 9.36 -21.95
C ASN A 79 -0.45 8.64 -20.60
N GLY A 80 -0.66 7.32 -20.57
CA GLY A 80 -0.52 6.49 -19.37
C GLY A 80 0.88 6.54 -18.77
N GLN A 81 1.91 6.35 -19.59
CA GLN A 81 3.31 6.41 -19.13
C GLN A 81 3.66 7.81 -18.57
N THR A 82 3.22 8.87 -19.25
CA THR A 82 3.43 10.25 -18.81
C THR A 82 2.70 10.54 -17.50
N ALA A 83 1.43 10.12 -17.37
CA ALA A 83 0.65 10.28 -16.15
C ALA A 83 1.31 9.55 -14.98
N LEU A 84 1.74 8.30 -15.18
CA LEU A 84 2.46 7.53 -14.16
C LEU A 84 3.74 8.25 -13.73
N LYS A 85 4.58 8.67 -14.68
CA LYS A 85 5.82 9.38 -14.39
C LYS A 85 5.59 10.64 -13.57
N ASN A 86 4.63 11.47 -13.96
CA ASN A 86 4.30 12.71 -13.26
C ASN A 86 3.80 12.43 -11.84
N SER A 87 2.92 11.44 -11.66
CA SER A 87 2.43 11.03 -10.34
C SER A 87 3.55 10.52 -9.44
N LEU A 88 4.48 9.71 -9.96
CA LEU A 88 5.61 9.22 -9.18
C LEU A 88 6.54 10.36 -8.74
N ILE A 89 6.81 11.34 -9.62
CA ILE A 89 7.61 12.51 -9.26
C ILE A 89 6.89 13.36 -8.20
N ASP A 90 5.57 13.57 -8.31
CA ASP A 90 4.77 14.31 -7.33
C ASP A 90 4.84 13.65 -5.95
N ILE A 91 4.67 12.32 -5.87
CA ILE A 91 4.74 11.54 -4.61
C ILE A 91 6.13 11.62 -3.99
N LEU A 92 7.19 11.52 -4.79
CA LEU A 92 8.57 11.58 -4.29
C LEU A 92 8.98 12.99 -3.84
N SER A 93 8.34 14.03 -4.39
CA SER A 93 8.75 15.42 -4.17
C SER A 93 7.96 16.12 -3.08
N ASN A 94 6.85 15.53 -2.61
CA ASN A 94 5.94 16.18 -1.66
C ASN A 94 5.65 15.29 -0.46
N VAL A 95 5.73 15.86 0.74
CA VAL A 95 5.24 15.22 1.95
C VAL A 95 3.72 15.36 1.98
N GLU A 96 3.01 14.24 1.97
CA GLU A 96 1.56 14.24 2.16
C GLU A 96 1.21 14.38 3.65
N LYS A 97 0.16 15.14 3.94
CA LYS A 97 -0.41 15.19 5.30
C LYS A 97 -1.01 13.83 5.64
N THR A 98 -0.37 13.11 6.55
CA THR A 98 -0.93 11.89 7.12
C THR A 98 -1.87 12.23 8.29
N THR A 99 -3.05 11.62 8.32
CA THR A 99 -3.99 11.71 9.44
C THR A 99 -4.15 10.34 10.07
N TRP A 100 -3.84 10.20 11.36
CA TRP A 100 -3.91 8.91 12.05
C TRP A 100 -5.20 8.82 12.87
N ARG A 101 -5.90 7.70 12.78
CA ARG A 101 -7.14 7.50 13.55
C ARG A 101 -6.91 7.50 15.07
N ILE A 102 -5.70 7.13 15.52
CA ILE A 102 -5.34 7.17 16.93
C ILE A 102 -5.36 8.59 17.50
N ASP A 103 -5.06 9.62 16.70
CA ASP A 103 -5.11 11.02 17.12
C ASP A 103 -6.50 11.40 17.64
N LEU A 104 -7.55 10.83 17.05
CA LEU A 104 -8.92 11.02 17.51
C LEU A 104 -9.18 10.36 18.86
N ALA A 105 -8.59 9.19 19.14
CA ALA A 105 -8.69 8.54 20.45
C ALA A 105 -7.94 9.36 21.51
N ILE A 106 -6.73 9.83 21.20
CA ILE A 106 -5.92 10.68 22.09
C ILE A 106 -6.67 11.98 22.45
N ALA A 107 -7.28 12.63 21.46
CA ALA A 107 -8.04 13.86 21.67
C ALA A 107 -9.29 13.68 22.55
N ASN A 108 -9.73 12.44 22.78
CA ASN A 108 -10.98 12.10 23.48
C ASN A 108 -10.76 11.15 24.67
N LEU A 109 -9.54 11.11 25.24
CA LEU A 109 -9.21 10.22 26.36
C LEU A 109 -10.02 10.47 27.63
N CYS A 110 -10.60 11.67 27.79
CA CYS A 110 -11.45 12.02 28.93
C CYS A 110 -12.70 11.12 29.06
N PHE A 111 -13.10 10.42 27.99
CA PHE A 111 -14.22 9.48 28.00
C PHE A 111 -13.84 8.06 28.42
N LEU A 112 -12.56 7.79 28.70
CA LEU A 112 -12.07 6.47 29.09
C LEU A 112 -11.45 6.53 30.49
N ASN A 113 -11.75 5.55 31.33
CA ASN A 113 -11.09 5.41 32.62
C ASN A 113 -9.66 4.86 32.47
N LYS A 114 -8.85 4.94 33.53
CA LYS A 114 -7.43 4.54 33.49
C LYS A 114 -7.21 3.11 33.00
N GLN A 115 -8.01 2.16 33.48
CA GLN A 115 -7.87 0.76 33.12
C GLN A 115 -8.19 0.54 31.63
N GLU A 116 -9.28 1.15 31.14
CA GLU A 116 -9.65 1.11 29.71
C GLU A 116 -8.54 1.69 28.83
N ARG A 117 -7.95 2.83 29.22
CA ARG A 117 -6.83 3.45 28.50
C ARG A 117 -5.63 2.51 28.43
N GLN A 118 -5.22 1.92 29.56
CA GLN A 118 -4.07 1.02 29.62
C GLN A 118 -4.30 -0.27 28.82
N GLU A 119 -5.47 -0.89 28.93
CA GLU A 119 -5.81 -2.10 28.18
C GLU A 119 -5.86 -1.85 26.67
N ALA A 120 -6.43 -0.71 26.25
CA ALA A 120 -6.48 -0.33 24.84
C ALA A 120 -5.08 -0.04 24.27
N LEU A 121 -4.23 0.70 25.01
CA LEU A 121 -2.86 0.99 24.58
C LEU A 121 -1.98 -0.27 24.51
N LYS A 122 -2.15 -1.23 25.44
CA LYS A 122 -1.46 -2.52 25.36
C LYS A 122 -1.83 -3.30 24.10
N LYS A 123 -3.13 -3.35 23.76
CA LYS A 123 -3.61 -3.98 22.52
C LYS A 123 -3.09 -3.23 21.28
N TYR A 124 -3.02 -1.90 21.34
CA TYR A 124 -2.46 -1.11 20.26
C TYR A 124 -0.98 -1.43 20.02
N ILE A 125 -0.15 -1.45 21.08
CA ILE A 125 1.27 -1.85 21.02
C ILE A 125 1.42 -3.26 20.45
N GLN A 126 0.59 -4.22 20.88
CA GLN A 126 0.58 -5.57 20.33
C GLN A 126 0.26 -5.58 18.83
N SER A 127 -0.75 -4.80 18.39
CA SER A 127 -1.10 -4.71 16.97
C SER A 127 0.03 -4.12 16.11
N ILE A 128 0.84 -3.22 16.68
CA ILE A 128 2.05 -2.71 16.02
C ILE A 128 3.09 -3.83 15.86
N ASP A 129 3.28 -4.69 16.86
CA ASP A 129 4.20 -5.83 16.77
C ASP A 129 3.77 -6.84 15.71
N GLU A 130 2.47 -7.11 15.61
CA GLU A 130 1.89 -7.95 14.57
C GLU A 130 2.14 -7.33 13.17
N ALA A 131 1.94 -6.01 13.02
CA ALA A 131 2.21 -5.31 11.77
C ALA A 131 3.71 -5.31 11.39
N ILE A 132 4.61 -5.10 12.36
CA ILE A 132 6.07 -5.20 12.13
C ILE A 132 6.42 -6.60 11.64
N SER A 133 5.88 -7.64 12.26
CA SER A 133 6.13 -9.04 11.87
C SER A 133 5.70 -9.33 10.43
N VAL A 134 4.59 -8.73 9.98
CA VAL A 134 4.14 -8.83 8.59
C VAL A 134 5.17 -8.21 7.64
N TYR A 135 5.63 -6.98 7.89
CA TYR A 135 6.63 -6.34 7.03
C TYR A 135 7.99 -7.02 7.09
N GLU A 136 8.39 -7.59 8.24
CA GLU A 136 9.60 -8.41 8.34
C GLU A 136 9.51 -9.68 7.48
N SER A 137 8.32 -10.26 7.31
CA SER A 137 8.11 -11.38 6.37
C SER A 137 8.24 -10.93 4.91
N VAL A 138 7.78 -9.72 4.57
CA VAL A 138 7.94 -9.14 3.22
C VAL A 138 9.42 -8.86 2.93
N GLU A 139 10.14 -8.28 3.89
CA GLU A 139 11.59 -8.05 3.76
C GLU A 139 12.36 -9.35 3.55
N ARG A 140 12.04 -10.39 4.32
CA ARG A 140 12.65 -11.72 4.14
C ARG A 140 12.36 -12.29 2.75
N TYR A 141 11.13 -12.18 2.28
CA TYR A 141 10.74 -12.63 0.94
C TYR A 141 11.56 -11.92 -0.15
N PHE A 142 11.74 -10.60 -0.06
CA PHE A 142 12.55 -9.83 -1.01
C PHE A 142 14.03 -10.24 -0.99
N GLN A 143 14.59 -10.49 0.20
CA GLN A 143 15.96 -10.99 0.37
C GLN A 143 16.15 -12.38 -0.29
N GLU A 144 15.24 -13.31 -0.03
CA GLU A 144 15.30 -14.68 -0.57
C GLU A 144 15.19 -14.73 -2.10
N HIS A 145 14.49 -13.76 -2.70
CA HIS A 145 14.24 -13.71 -4.14
C HIS A 145 15.11 -12.67 -4.88
N ASN A 146 16.09 -12.05 -4.21
CA ASN A 146 17.03 -11.08 -4.78
C ASN A 146 16.35 -9.89 -5.47
N TYR A 147 15.32 -9.30 -4.83
CA TYR A 147 14.72 -8.06 -5.32
C TYR A 147 15.73 -6.89 -5.26
N PRO A 148 15.59 -5.86 -6.11
CA PRO A 148 16.43 -4.66 -6.05
C PRO A 148 16.37 -4.00 -4.67
N GLN A 149 17.49 -3.46 -4.17
CA GLN A 149 17.56 -2.80 -2.86
C GLN A 149 16.53 -1.68 -2.67
N SER A 150 16.11 -1.02 -3.76
CA SER A 150 15.02 -0.03 -3.72
C SER A 150 13.71 -0.61 -3.22
N ASP A 151 13.42 -1.87 -3.55
CA ASP A 151 12.14 -2.51 -3.28
C ASP A 151 12.04 -2.94 -1.80
N HIS A 152 13.18 -3.20 -1.16
CA HIS A 152 13.28 -3.39 0.29
C HIS A 152 12.77 -2.17 1.08
N ALA A 153 12.78 -0.97 0.47
CA ALA A 153 12.19 0.22 1.09
C ALA A 153 10.68 0.08 1.33
N LEU A 154 9.98 -0.79 0.55
CA LEU A 154 8.56 -1.07 0.73
C LEU A 154 8.26 -1.81 2.05
N ALA A 155 9.24 -2.51 2.63
CA ALA A 155 9.12 -3.18 3.93
C ALA A 155 9.82 -2.40 5.04
N THR A 156 11.07 -1.98 4.81
CA THR A 156 11.90 -1.32 5.82
C THR A 156 11.36 0.04 6.26
N ARG A 157 10.77 0.83 5.35
CA ARG A 157 10.20 2.14 5.71
C ARG A 157 8.99 2.02 6.65
N PRO A 158 7.95 1.21 6.37
CA PRO A 158 6.89 0.94 7.34
C PRO A 158 7.40 0.43 8.70
N ILE A 159 8.38 -0.48 8.71
CA ILE A 159 8.98 -0.97 9.98
C ILE A 159 9.56 0.17 10.81
N MET A 160 10.29 1.11 10.19
CA MET A 160 10.86 2.26 10.90
C MET A 160 9.77 3.16 11.51
N HIS A 161 8.70 3.43 10.76
CA HIS A 161 7.55 4.19 11.28
C HIS A 161 6.89 3.46 12.45
N LEU A 162 6.60 2.16 12.30
CA LEU A 162 5.93 1.35 13.32
C LEU A 162 6.77 1.21 14.60
N ARG A 163 8.10 1.06 14.48
CA ARG A 163 9.00 1.06 15.65
C ARG A 163 8.97 2.39 16.39
N THR A 164 8.95 3.49 15.66
CA THR A 164 8.86 4.83 16.26
C THR A 164 7.51 5.03 16.95
N GLU A 165 6.42 4.62 16.30
CA GLU A 165 5.07 4.64 16.87
C GLU A 165 4.97 3.78 18.13
N LYS A 166 5.60 2.60 18.14
CA LYS A 166 5.65 1.72 19.31
C LYS A 166 6.34 2.39 20.48
N GLU A 167 7.50 3.00 20.24
CA GLU A 167 8.23 3.71 21.30
C GLU A 167 7.44 4.92 21.81
N TRP A 168 6.80 5.67 20.92
CA TRP A 168 5.88 6.73 21.32
C TRP A 168 4.72 6.19 22.18
N ALA A 169 4.07 5.11 21.77
CA ALA A 169 2.93 4.52 22.49
C ALA A 169 3.31 4.03 23.89
N LYS A 170 4.51 3.46 24.06
CA LYS A 170 5.05 3.08 25.37
C LYS A 170 5.26 4.29 26.27
N GLN A 171 5.93 5.33 25.76
CA GLN A 171 6.15 6.57 26.51
C GLN A 171 4.84 7.26 26.89
N PHE A 172 3.87 7.27 25.97
CA PHE A 172 2.55 7.83 26.20
C PHE A 172 1.80 7.11 27.31
N MET A 173 1.93 5.79 27.38
CA MET A 173 1.35 4.97 28.45
C MET A 173 1.94 5.31 29.83
N GLU A 174 3.23 5.67 29.92
CA GLU A 174 3.90 6.07 31.16
C GLU A 174 3.49 7.48 31.64
N ILE A 175 3.20 8.42 30.73
CA ILE A 175 2.77 9.79 31.09
C ILE A 175 1.43 9.76 31.81
N GLY A 176 0.48 8.96 31.32
CA GLY A 176 -0.83 8.78 31.96
C GLY A 176 -0.77 8.14 33.36
N GLU A 177 0.39 7.64 33.80
CA GLU A 177 0.60 7.17 35.17
C GLU A 177 1.05 8.28 36.13
N LYS A 178 1.60 9.39 35.62
CA LYS A 178 2.21 10.48 36.41
C LYS A 178 1.32 11.71 36.60
N ASP A 179 0.32 11.89 35.74
CA ASP A 179 -0.62 13.02 35.79
C ASP A 179 -1.83 12.77 36.71
N GLU A 180 -1.81 11.69 37.52
CA GLU A 180 -2.78 11.33 38.56
C GLU A 180 -2.10 11.23 39.93
#